data_AF-A0A124H2E9-F1
#
_entry.id   AF-A0A124H2E9-F1
#
_cell.length_a   1.000
_cell.length_b   1.000
_cell.length_c   1.000
_cell.angle_alpha   90.00
_cell.angle_beta   90.00
_cell.angle_gamma   90.00
#
_symmetry.space_group_name_H-M   'P 1'
#
loop_
_entity.id
_entity.type
_entity.pdbx_description
1 polymer ?
#
loop_
_entity_poly.entity_id
_entity_poly.type
_entity_poly.pdbx_seq_one_letter_code
_entity_poly.pdbx_strand_id
1 'polypeptide(L)'
;MTPEGFTMAVCGAPEGCGGASEEILEPLRTAVRASAFGMLVRTGCLARHLHCPHHAGNRVRRAGLRAVVQPCTRDRTPVGPALTLGPLTEVRDAEALAAWLTEGLRLGRRPPARLTAVRPSGRGAQPKPS
;
A
#
# COMPACT_ATOMS: atom_id res chain seq x y z
N MET A 1 -11.19 11.69 -14.59
CA MET A 1 -11.20 10.27 -15.01
C MET A 1 -11.38 9.42 -13.76
N THR A 2 -12.39 8.54 -13.73
CA THR A 2 -12.62 7.63 -12.61
C THR A 2 -11.83 6.34 -12.83
N PRO A 3 -11.17 5.79 -11.80
CA PRO A 3 -10.48 4.51 -11.93
C PRO A 3 -11.48 3.38 -12.19
N GLU A 4 -11.09 2.44 -13.04
CA GLU A 4 -11.85 1.22 -13.36
C GLU A 4 -11.27 0.00 -12.62
N GLY A 5 -10.03 0.09 -12.17
CA GLY A 5 -9.38 -0.91 -11.35
C GLY A 5 -8.15 -0.38 -10.62
N PHE A 6 -7.30 -1.30 -10.22
CA PHE A 6 -6.07 -1.00 -9.50
C PHE A 6 -5.01 -2.06 -9.70
N THR A 7 -3.75 -1.66 -9.54
CA THR A 7 -2.64 -2.56 -9.24
C THR A 7 -2.18 -2.29 -7.82
N MET A 8 -2.17 -3.34 -7.00
CA MET A 8 -1.69 -3.30 -5.63
C MET A 8 -0.41 -4.10 -5.50
N ALA A 9 0.69 -3.45 -5.17
CA ALA A 9 1.94 -4.11 -4.79
C ALA A 9 2.00 -4.22 -3.26
N VAL A 10 2.24 -5.42 -2.73
CA VAL A 10 2.35 -5.68 -1.28
C VAL A 10 3.76 -6.15 -0.95
N CYS A 11 4.36 -5.53 0.06
CA CYS A 11 5.61 -5.98 0.68
C CYS A 11 5.33 -6.53 2.07
N GLY A 12 5.67 -7.81 2.24
CA GLY A 12 5.68 -8.53 3.50
C GLY A 12 7.05 -9.12 3.79
N ALA A 13 8.12 -8.42 3.39
CA ALA A 13 9.48 -8.86 3.69
C ALA A 13 9.62 -9.14 5.21
N PRO A 14 10.24 -10.27 5.60
CA PRO A 14 10.41 -10.60 7.02
C PRO A 14 11.13 -9.49 7.78
N GLU A 15 12.15 -8.92 7.14
CA GLU A 15 12.89 -7.77 7.60
C GLU A 15 12.00 -6.51 7.51
N GLY A 16 11.67 -5.90 8.65
CA GLY A 16 10.96 -4.62 8.77
C GLY A 16 9.47 -4.59 8.38
N CYS A 17 8.99 -5.46 7.49
CA CYS A 17 7.56 -5.56 7.16
C CYS A 17 6.84 -6.67 7.94
N GLY A 18 7.53 -7.37 8.83
CA GLY A 18 6.92 -8.28 9.81
C GLY A 18 6.44 -9.61 9.22
N GLY A 19 6.87 -9.95 8.00
CA GLY A 19 6.43 -11.16 7.30
C GLY A 19 5.02 -11.02 6.70
N ALA A 20 4.77 -11.75 5.63
CA ALA A 20 3.45 -11.82 5.04
C ALA A 20 2.59 -12.85 5.77
N SER A 21 1.74 -12.40 6.70
CA SER A 21 0.69 -13.25 7.26
C SER A 21 -0.36 -13.52 6.18
N GLU A 22 -0.60 -14.79 5.88
CA GLU A 22 -1.61 -15.21 4.90
C GLU A 22 -3.03 -14.78 5.34
N GLU A 23 -3.31 -14.73 6.65
CA GLU A 23 -4.57 -14.23 7.19
C GLU A 23 -4.82 -12.75 6.86
N ILE A 24 -3.76 -11.92 6.86
CA ILE A 24 -3.86 -10.51 6.48
C ILE A 24 -3.96 -10.36 4.96
N LEU A 25 -3.39 -11.28 4.18
CA LEU A 25 -3.44 -11.24 2.71
C LEU A 25 -4.78 -11.70 2.15
N GLU A 26 -5.50 -12.61 2.80
CA GLU A 26 -6.75 -13.16 2.24
C GLU A 26 -7.84 -12.11 1.97
N PRO A 27 -8.15 -11.16 2.88
CA PRO A 27 -9.12 -10.10 2.57
C PRO A 27 -8.74 -9.29 1.32
N LEU A 28 -7.44 -9.04 1.11
CA LEU A 28 -6.92 -8.33 -0.04
C LEU A 28 -7.09 -9.13 -1.33
N ARG A 29 -6.84 -10.45 -1.29
CA ARG A 29 -7.08 -11.36 -2.41
C ARG A 29 -8.55 -11.43 -2.77
N THR A 30 -9.43 -11.46 -1.78
CA THR A 30 -10.89 -11.44 -1.99
C THR A 30 -11.33 -10.14 -2.68
N ALA A 31 -10.83 -8.97 -2.26
CA ALA A 31 -11.11 -7.71 -2.94
C ALA A 31 -10.64 -7.70 -4.40
N VAL A 32 -9.46 -8.27 -4.68
CA VAL A 32 -8.92 -8.38 -6.04
C VAL A 32 -9.81 -9.28 -6.90
N ARG A 33 -10.26 -10.43 -6.38
CA ARG A 33 -11.19 -11.34 -7.08
C ARG A 33 -12.56 -10.70 -7.34
N ALA A 34 -13.02 -9.82 -6.44
CA ALA A 34 -14.27 -9.08 -6.58
C ALA A 34 -14.16 -7.87 -7.53
N SER A 35 -12.96 -7.51 -7.97
CA SER A 35 -12.70 -6.32 -8.79
C SER A 35 -12.36 -6.72 -10.23
N ALA A 36 -13.15 -6.26 -11.20
CA ALA A 36 -12.97 -6.63 -12.63
C ALA A 36 -11.54 -6.38 -13.16
N PHE A 37 -10.88 -5.33 -12.68
CA PHE A 37 -9.51 -4.97 -13.05
C PHE A 37 -8.61 -4.84 -11.82
N GLY A 38 -8.83 -5.66 -10.79
CA GLY A 38 -7.93 -5.77 -9.63
C GLY A 38 -6.67 -6.57 -9.99
N MET A 39 -5.52 -6.18 -9.47
CA MET A 39 -4.28 -6.97 -9.54
C MET A 39 -3.54 -6.86 -8.21
N LEU A 40 -3.04 -8.00 -7.71
CA LEU A 40 -2.18 -8.07 -6.53
C LEU A 40 -0.82 -8.61 -6.95
N VAL A 41 0.24 -7.87 -6.62
CA VAL A 41 1.63 -8.25 -6.82
C VAL A 41 2.29 -8.40 -5.45
N ARG A 42 2.79 -9.60 -5.14
CA ARG A 42 3.67 -9.79 -3.97
C ARG A 42 5.08 -9.40 -4.37
N THR A 43 5.72 -8.59 -3.54
CA THR A 43 7.06 -8.09 -3.79
C THR A 43 7.95 -8.32 -2.57
N GLY A 44 9.25 -8.42 -2.81
CA GLY A 44 10.25 -8.19 -1.76
C GLY A 44 10.23 -6.72 -1.31
N CYS A 45 11.20 -6.33 -0.48
CA CYS A 45 11.26 -4.93 -0.06
C CYS A 45 11.57 -4.00 -1.24
N LEU A 46 10.65 -3.07 -1.54
CA LEU A 46 10.85 -1.99 -2.52
C LEU A 46 11.53 -0.74 -1.92
N ALA A 47 12.16 -0.90 -0.76
CA ALA A 47 12.88 0.10 -0.02
C ALA A 47 12.15 1.44 0.18
N ARG A 48 12.68 2.51 -0.41
CA ARG A 48 12.16 3.87 -0.30
C ARG A 48 10.74 4.03 -0.83
N HIS A 49 10.28 3.17 -1.74
CA HIS A 49 8.97 3.29 -2.38
C HIS A 49 7.82 2.90 -1.45
N LEU A 50 8.10 2.08 -0.42
CA LEU A 50 7.12 1.64 0.57
C LEU A 50 7.39 2.21 1.96
N HIS A 51 8.46 3.00 2.11
CA HIS A 51 8.90 3.56 3.38
C HIS A 51 9.06 2.49 4.48
N CYS A 52 9.56 1.30 4.13
CA CYS A 52 9.74 0.20 5.07
C CYS A 52 10.70 0.60 6.21
N PRO A 53 10.39 0.25 7.47
CA PRO A 53 11.09 0.80 8.64
C PRO A 53 12.52 0.29 8.81
N HIS A 54 12.92 -0.79 8.13
CA HIS A 54 14.28 -1.33 8.22
C HIS A 54 15.31 -0.55 7.37
N HIS A 55 14.89 0.37 6.49
CA HIS A 55 15.83 1.18 5.71
C HIS A 55 16.18 2.49 6.43
N ALA A 56 17.48 2.78 6.49
CA ALA A 56 17.98 4.05 7.01
C ALA A 56 17.29 5.25 6.36
N GLY A 57 16.82 6.19 7.19
CA GLY A 57 16.08 7.38 6.74
C GLY A 57 14.56 7.24 6.74
N ASN A 58 14.00 6.02 6.79
CA ASN A 58 12.56 5.81 6.93
C ASN A 58 12.15 5.83 8.42
N ARG A 59 11.53 6.91 8.89
CA ARG A 59 10.99 6.99 10.26
C ARG A 59 9.56 6.47 10.32
N VAL A 60 9.37 5.17 10.22
CA VAL A 60 8.05 4.55 10.43
C VAL A 60 8.09 3.64 11.64
N ARG A 61 7.17 3.86 12.58
CA ARG A 61 7.25 3.33 13.95
C ARG A 61 6.86 1.86 14.10
N ARG A 62 6.18 1.27 13.11
CA ARG A 62 5.57 -0.06 13.26
C ARG A 62 5.86 -0.96 12.06
N ALA A 63 6.29 -2.19 12.35
CA ALA A 63 6.39 -3.27 11.38
C ALA A 63 4.99 -3.71 10.93
N GLY A 64 4.91 -4.29 9.73
CA GLY A 64 3.67 -4.79 9.14
C GLY A 64 3.66 -4.68 7.62
N LEU A 65 2.69 -5.36 7.01
CA LEU A 65 2.51 -5.41 5.57
C LEU A 65 2.29 -4.01 5.01
N ARG A 66 2.93 -3.71 3.89
CA ARG A 66 2.81 -2.40 3.22
C ARG A 66 2.29 -2.58 1.82
N ALA A 67 1.41 -1.69 1.41
CA ALA A 67 0.83 -1.72 0.09
C ALA A 67 1.10 -0.41 -0.65
N VAL A 68 1.31 -0.49 -1.95
CA VAL A 68 1.14 0.63 -2.87
C VAL A 68 0.00 0.28 -3.80
N VAL A 69 -0.98 1.17 -3.90
CA VAL A 69 -2.12 1.04 -4.79
C VAL A 69 -2.01 2.10 -5.87
N GLN A 70 -1.89 1.66 -7.12
CA GLN A 70 -2.00 2.52 -8.29
C GLN A 70 -3.41 2.34 -8.88
N PRO A 71 -4.31 3.33 -8.77
CA PRO A 71 -5.56 3.33 -9.49
C PRO A 71 -5.28 3.36 -11.00
N CYS A 72 -6.09 2.66 -11.79
CA CYS A 72 -5.89 2.59 -13.24
C CYS A 72 -7.20 2.47 -14.02
N THR A 73 -7.13 2.77 -15.32
CA THR A 73 -8.17 2.44 -16.31
C THR A 73 -8.13 0.95 -16.63
N ARG A 74 -9.11 0.47 -17.40
CA ARG A 74 -9.16 -0.90 -17.91
C ARG A 74 -7.87 -1.32 -18.63
N ASP A 75 -7.29 -0.42 -19.42
CA ASP A 75 -6.06 -0.66 -20.18
C ASP A 75 -4.79 -0.44 -19.33
N ARG A 76 -4.94 -0.39 -18.00
CA ARG A 76 -3.87 -0.21 -17.01
C ARG A 76 -3.15 1.14 -17.06
N THR A 77 -3.74 2.14 -17.69
CA THR A 77 -3.24 3.52 -17.64
C THR A 77 -3.41 4.08 -16.22
N PRO A 78 -2.36 4.61 -15.57
CA PRO A 78 -2.45 5.20 -14.24
C PRO A 78 -3.48 6.33 -14.16
N VAL A 79 -4.32 6.30 -13.12
CA VAL A 79 -5.27 7.38 -12.79
C VAL A 79 -4.82 8.02 -11.48
N GLY A 80 -4.15 9.18 -11.60
CA GLY A 80 -3.64 9.92 -10.45
C GLY A 80 -2.43 9.25 -9.76
N PRO A 81 -2.02 9.76 -8.58
CA PRO A 81 -0.83 9.28 -7.89
C PRO A 81 -1.05 7.91 -7.26
N ALA A 82 0.03 7.14 -7.16
CA ALA A 82 0.07 5.93 -6.35
C ALA A 82 -0.11 6.27 -4.86
N LEU A 83 -0.86 5.44 -4.15
CA LEU A 83 -1.16 5.58 -2.74
C LEU A 83 -0.36 4.57 -1.94
N THR A 84 0.54 5.06 -1.08
CA THR A 84 1.25 4.20 -0.12
C THR A 84 0.40 4.03 1.13
N LEU A 85 0.18 2.77 1.52
CA LEU A 85 -0.74 2.36 2.57
C LEU A 85 -0.08 1.36 3.51
N GLY A 86 -0.45 1.46 4.79
CA GLY A 86 -0.02 0.57 5.86
C GLY A 86 0.65 1.33 7.01
N PRO A 87 1.33 0.61 7.93
CA PRO A 87 1.42 -0.85 7.96
C PRO A 87 0.05 -1.49 8.24
N LEU A 88 -0.23 -2.61 7.58
CA LEU A 88 -1.33 -3.51 7.93
C LEU A 88 -0.79 -4.48 8.98
N THR A 89 -1.35 -4.42 10.18
CA THR A 89 -0.81 -5.17 11.34
C THR A 89 -1.72 -6.26 11.85
N GLU A 90 -2.93 -6.32 11.31
CA GLU A 90 -4.04 -7.16 11.77
C GLU A 90 -5.08 -7.27 10.66
N VAL A 91 -5.94 -8.29 10.76
CA VAL A 91 -6.96 -8.58 9.74
C VAL A 91 -7.90 -7.40 9.51
N ARG A 92 -8.29 -6.66 10.56
CA ARG A 92 -9.15 -5.47 10.43
C ARG A 92 -8.56 -4.34 9.57
N ASP A 93 -7.24 -4.27 9.44
CA ASP A 93 -6.59 -3.30 8.53
C ASP A 93 -6.75 -3.75 7.08
N ALA A 94 -6.57 -5.04 6.82
CA ALA A 94 -6.77 -5.64 5.50
C ALA A 94 -8.22 -5.58 5.05
N GLU A 95 -9.17 -5.85 5.93
CA GLU A 95 -10.61 -5.74 5.64
C GLU A 95 -11.01 -4.32 5.27
N ALA A 96 -10.53 -3.32 6.01
CA ALA A 96 -10.82 -1.92 5.69
C ALA A 96 -10.18 -1.48 4.37
N LEU A 97 -8.97 -1.95 4.07
CA LEU A 97 -8.34 -1.72 2.77
C LEU A 97 -9.10 -2.42 1.64
N ALA A 98 -9.51 -3.67 1.85
CA ALA A 98 -10.29 -4.48 0.92
C ALA A 98 -11.63 -3.81 0.58
N ALA A 99 -12.39 -3.38 1.59
CA ALA A 99 -13.66 -2.66 1.38
C ALA A 99 -13.45 -1.37 0.58
N TRP A 100 -12.37 -0.63 0.85
CA TRP A 100 -12.04 0.55 0.07
C TRP A 100 -11.63 0.21 -1.37
N LEU A 101 -10.89 -0.86 -1.61
CA LEU A 101 -10.51 -1.29 -2.96
C LEU A 101 -11.72 -1.69 -3.80
N THR A 102 -12.67 -2.41 -3.21
CA THR A 102 -13.86 -2.92 -3.90
C THR A 102 -14.83 -1.78 -4.29
N GLU A 103 -15.06 -0.82 -3.40
CA GLU A 103 -16.07 0.23 -3.64
C GLU A 103 -15.54 1.65 -3.50
N GLY A 104 -14.79 1.90 -2.43
CA GLY A 104 -14.32 3.23 -2.06
C GLY A 104 -13.50 3.92 -3.14
N LEU A 105 -12.59 3.19 -3.80
CA LEU A 105 -11.75 3.70 -4.86
C LEU A 105 -12.56 4.23 -6.04
N ARG A 106 -13.54 3.44 -6.50
CA ARG A 106 -14.40 3.78 -7.65
C ARG A 106 -15.30 4.97 -7.35
N LEU A 107 -15.72 5.10 -6.09
CA LEU A 107 -16.52 6.22 -5.58
C LEU A 107 -15.67 7.46 -5.23
N GLY A 108 -14.35 7.43 -5.46
CA GLY A 108 -13.45 8.55 -5.12
C GLY A 108 -13.32 8.82 -3.61
N ARG A 109 -13.68 7.85 -2.76
CA ARG A 109 -13.54 7.96 -1.30
C ARG A 109 -12.07 7.88 -0.92
N ARG A 110 -11.70 8.58 0.16
CA ARG A 110 -10.35 8.49 0.71
C ARG A 110 -10.10 7.11 1.32
N PRO A 111 -8.87 6.57 1.22
CA PRO A 111 -8.50 5.34 1.92
C PRO A 111 -8.58 5.52 3.45
N PRO A 112 -8.62 4.41 4.21
CA PRO A 112 -8.68 4.46 5.68
C PRO A 112 -7.54 5.31 6.25
N ALA A 113 -7.88 6.38 6.98
CA ALA A 113 -6.92 7.39 7.43
C ALA A 113 -5.74 6.78 8.23
N ARG A 114 -6.01 5.77 9.07
CA ARG A 114 -4.99 5.04 9.85
C ARG A 114 -3.92 4.36 9.00
N LEU A 115 -4.26 3.96 7.76
CA LEU A 115 -3.33 3.34 6.82
C LEU A 115 -2.56 4.38 5.98
N THR A 116 -3.01 5.63 5.96
CA THR A 116 -2.33 6.74 5.26
C THR A 116 -1.36 7.53 6.13
N ALA A 117 -1.37 7.28 7.46
CA ALA A 117 -0.61 8.04 8.44
C ALA A 117 0.92 7.83 8.32
N VAL A 118 1.36 6.90 7.47
CA VAL A 118 2.77 6.73 7.11
C VAL A 118 3.16 7.79 6.08
N ARG A 119 3.42 9.00 6.57
CA ARG A 119 4.23 9.96 5.82
C ARG A 119 5.70 9.65 6.11
N PRO A 120 6.60 9.63 5.11
CA PRO A 120 8.02 9.81 5.42
C PRO A 120 8.13 11.13 6.20
N SER A 121 8.69 11.08 7.40
CA SER A 121 9.14 12.31 8.07
C SER A 121 10.02 13.05 7.06
N GLY A 122 9.69 14.31 6.77
CA GLY A 122 10.26 15.06 5.64
C GLY A 122 11.78 14.95 5.52
N ARG A 123 12.26 15.08 4.28
CA ARG A 123 13.67 15.24 3.90
C ARG A 123 14.48 15.91 5.02
N GLY A 124 15.29 15.13 5.73
CA GLY A 124 16.45 15.70 6.42
C GLY A 124 17.36 16.28 5.33
N ALA A 125 17.69 17.56 5.45
CA ALA A 125 18.62 18.24 4.57
C ALA A 125 19.87 17.39 4.32
N GLN A 126 20.21 17.13 3.06
CA GLN A 126 21.54 16.66 2.72
C GLN A 126 22.53 17.81 3.01
N PRO A 127 23.59 17.61 3.81
CA PRO A 127 24.68 18.58 3.85
C PRO A 127 25.36 18.62 2.47
N LYS A 128 25.64 19.84 1.98
CA LYS A 128 26.44 20.05 0.76
C LYS A 128 27.83 19.42 0.97
N PRO A 129 28.37 18.69 -0.02
CA PRO A 129 29.78 18.29 0.02
C PRO A 129 30.66 19.55 -0.05
N SER A 130 31.69 19.56 0.80
CA SER A 130 32.72 20.61 0.88
C SER A 130 33.66 20.60 -0.31
#